data_AF-A0AAU7LYC5-F1
#
_entry.id   AF-A0AAU7LYC5-F1
#
_cell.length_a   1.000
_cell.length_b   1.000
_cell.length_c   1.000
_cell.angle_alpha   90.00
_cell.angle_beta   90.00
_cell.angle_gamma   90.00
#
_symmetry.space_group_name_H-M   'P 1'
#
loop_
_entity.id
_entity.type
_entity.pdbx_description
1 polymer ?
#
loop_
_entity_poly.entity_id
_entity_poly.type
_entity_poly.pdbx_seq_one_letter_code
_entity_poly.pdbx_strand_id
1 'polypeptide(L)'
;MSIDLTPCKRLVDSHQKFLDALPGTTMEIMQKAGISYSTVYKCQRHYRAFGEVHIAGYKANGGTPSPIYVRGPGQDALPKNQSAKPATPIKPRPSKREKRAARLAMEQINARIAARAAPRTPRTTDVALSRSRLVFPLSGAWS
;
A
#
# COMPACT_ATOMS: atom_id res chain seq x y z
N MET A 1 35.12 -17.46 -26.88
CA MET A 1 33.85 -16.93 -27.42
C MET A 1 33.86 -15.43 -27.18
N SER A 2 34.25 -14.65 -28.18
CA SER A 2 34.29 -13.20 -28.10
C SER A 2 32.88 -12.68 -28.35
N ILE A 3 32.28 -12.00 -27.36
CA ILE A 3 30.98 -11.36 -27.52
C ILE A 3 31.24 -10.06 -28.28
N ASP A 4 30.85 -10.02 -29.55
CA ASP A 4 30.84 -8.80 -30.35
C ASP A 4 29.85 -7.80 -29.76
N LEU A 5 30.33 -6.95 -28.85
CA LEU A 5 29.62 -5.80 -28.29
C LEU A 5 29.60 -4.64 -29.30
N THR A 6 29.24 -4.90 -30.56
CA THR A 6 28.91 -3.80 -31.45
C THR A 6 27.62 -3.15 -30.92
N PRO A 7 27.65 -1.89 -30.47
CA PRO A 7 26.42 -1.23 -30.09
C PRO A 7 25.53 -1.24 -31.34
N CYS A 8 24.34 -1.82 -31.22
CA CYS A 8 23.41 -1.87 -32.35
C CYS A 8 23.24 -0.44 -32.86
N LYS A 9 23.68 -0.15 -34.10
CA LYS A 9 23.69 1.20 -34.68
C LYS A 9 22.35 1.92 -34.50
N ARG A 10 21.24 1.18 -34.61
CA ARG A 10 19.87 1.67 -34.33
C ARG A 10 19.67 2.33 -32.96
N LEU A 11 20.31 1.83 -31.91
CA LEU A 11 20.19 2.39 -30.56
C LEU A 11 20.94 3.73 -30.49
N VAL A 12 22.15 3.80 -31.05
CA VAL A 12 22.95 5.03 -31.09
C VAL A 12 22.22 6.13 -31.88
N ASP A 13 21.62 5.79 -33.01
CA ASP A 13 20.86 6.73 -33.84
C ASP A 13 19.64 7.31 -33.09
N SER A 14 18.97 6.47 -32.30
CA SER A 14 17.79 6.89 -31.53
C SER A 14 18.17 7.84 -30.39
N HIS A 15 19.32 7.58 -29.76
CA HIS A 15 19.85 8.43 -28.70
C HIS A 15 20.25 9.81 -29.22
N GLN A 16 20.92 9.87 -30.38
CA GLN A 16 21.30 11.13 -30.98
C GLN A 16 20.08 11.95 -31.41
N LYS A 17 19.13 11.32 -32.11
CA LYS A 17 17.86 11.95 -32.50
C LYS A 17 17.06 12.49 -31.31
N PHE A 18 17.12 11.81 -30.16
CA PHE A 18 16.52 12.31 -28.93
C PHE A 18 17.19 13.60 -28.45
N LEU A 19 18.53 13.62 -28.42
CA LEU A 19 19.30 14.79 -28.00
C LEU A 19 19.10 15.98 -28.95
N ASP A 20 19.00 15.73 -30.25
CA ASP A 20 18.78 16.75 -31.28
C ASP A 20 17.36 17.34 -31.23
N ALA A 21 16.39 16.59 -30.70
CA ALA A 21 15.00 17.02 -30.57
C ALA A 21 14.73 17.87 -29.31
N LEU A 22 15.73 18.03 -28.42
CA LEU A 22 15.65 18.92 -27.27
C LEU A 22 15.89 20.39 -27.68
N PRO A 23 15.27 21.38 -27.01
CA PRO A 23 14.34 21.24 -25.89
C PRO A 23 12.88 21.00 -26.32
N GLY A 24 12.09 20.39 -25.42
CA GLY A 24 10.65 20.18 -25.65
C GLY A 24 9.97 19.28 -24.62
N THR A 25 8.65 19.14 -24.75
CA THR A 25 7.88 18.13 -24.01
C THR A 25 8.06 16.74 -24.62
N THR A 26 7.71 15.67 -23.89
CA THR A 26 7.81 14.29 -24.41
C THR A 26 7.10 14.11 -25.76
N MET A 27 5.91 14.71 -25.92
CA MET A 27 5.16 14.63 -27.18
C MET A 27 5.82 15.40 -28.31
N GLU A 28 6.33 16.61 -28.03
CA GLU A 28 7.05 17.41 -29.02
C GLU A 28 8.36 16.72 -29.45
N ILE A 29 9.09 16.12 -28.51
CA ILE A 29 10.32 15.34 -28.78
C ILE A 29 10.00 14.12 -29.64
N MET A 30 8.91 13.40 -29.30
CA MET A 30 8.46 12.24 -30.07
C MET A 30 8.16 12.61 -31.53
N GLN A 31 7.47 13.73 -31.75
CA GLN A 31 7.13 14.23 -33.07
C GLN A 31 8.35 14.73 -33.85
N LYS A 32 9.26 15.48 -33.21
CA LYS A 32 10.48 15.99 -33.84
C LYS A 32 11.47 14.88 -34.20
N ALA A 33 11.69 13.94 -33.29
CA ALA A 33 12.67 12.87 -33.47
C ALA A 33 12.16 11.71 -34.35
N GLY A 34 10.83 11.57 -34.50
CA GLY A 34 10.22 10.43 -35.18
C GLY A 34 10.47 9.10 -34.46
N ILE A 35 10.58 9.15 -33.12
CA ILE A 35 10.91 8.00 -32.27
C ILE A 35 9.66 7.57 -31.49
N SER A 36 9.56 6.29 -31.13
CA SER A 36 8.50 5.81 -30.25
C SER A 36 8.56 6.42 -28.84
N TYR A 37 7.38 6.62 -28.24
CA TYR A 37 7.25 7.10 -26.86
C TYR A 37 8.10 6.31 -25.86
N SER A 38 8.13 4.97 -25.99
CA SER A 38 8.88 4.09 -25.08
C SER A 38 10.38 4.34 -25.13
N THR A 39 10.93 4.66 -26.30
CA THR A 39 12.35 4.97 -26.48
C THR A 39 12.67 6.35 -25.92
N VAL A 40 11.83 7.35 -26.18
CA VAL A 40 11.96 8.70 -25.59
C VAL A 40 11.97 8.62 -24.06
N TYR A 41 11.06 7.85 -23.47
CA TYR A 41 10.99 7.66 -22.01
C TYR A 41 12.25 6.99 -21.44
N LYS A 42 12.80 5.98 -22.13
CA LYS A 42 14.07 5.34 -21.74
C LYS A 42 15.24 6.32 -21.82
N CYS A 43 15.34 7.10 -22.90
CA CYS A 43 16.40 8.10 -23.07
C CYS A 43 16.29 9.19 -22.00
N GLN A 44 15.09 9.72 -21.73
CA GLN A 44 14.86 10.69 -20.64
C GLN A 44 15.35 10.16 -19.30
N ARG A 45 14.95 8.93 -18.93
CA ARG A 45 15.39 8.31 -17.66
C ARG A 45 16.90 8.13 -17.60
N HIS A 46 17.51 7.70 -18.70
CA HIS A 46 18.95 7.48 -18.78
C HIS A 46 19.72 8.79 -18.64
N TYR A 47 19.50 9.76 -19.53
CA TYR A 47 20.23 11.03 -19.53
C TYR A 47 19.96 11.90 -18.30
N ARG A 48 18.79 11.75 -17.68
CA ARG A 48 18.49 12.41 -16.41
C ARG A 48 19.24 11.80 -15.23
N ALA A 49 19.48 10.49 -15.24
CA ALA A 49 20.33 9.84 -14.24
C ALA A 49 21.80 10.26 -14.36
N PHE A 50 22.27 10.56 -15.58
CA PHE A 50 23.63 11.10 -15.83
C PHE A 50 23.73 12.62 -15.65
N GLY A 51 22.61 13.32 -15.43
CA GLY A 51 22.60 14.78 -15.27
C GLY A 51 22.83 15.56 -16.58
N GLU A 52 22.74 14.90 -17.74
CA GLU A 52 22.86 15.55 -19.05
C GLU A 52 21.56 16.20 -19.53
N VAL A 53 20.43 15.76 -18.97
CA VAL A 53 19.09 16.29 -19.26
C VAL A 53 18.37 16.53 -17.95
N HIS A 54 17.75 17.70 -17.80
CA HIS A 54 16.94 18.05 -16.63
C HIS A 54 15.59 18.62 -17.06
N ILE A 55 14.66 18.64 -16.11
CA ILE A 55 13.34 19.26 -16.29
C ILE A 55 13.49 20.76 -16.02
N ALA A 56 13.39 21.61 -17.05
CA ALA A 56 13.49 23.06 -16.88
C ALA A 56 12.17 23.69 -16.39
N GLY A 57 11.04 23.01 -16.60
CA GLY A 57 9.73 23.51 -16.21
C GLY A 57 8.60 22.62 -16.67
N TYR A 58 7.38 23.13 -16.52
CA TYR A 58 6.15 22.42 -16.87
C TYR A 58 5.25 23.29 -17.75
N LYS A 59 4.78 22.71 -18.86
CA LYS A 59 3.79 23.30 -19.75
C LYS A 59 2.43 22.69 -19.43
N ALA A 60 1.41 23.51 -19.17
CA ALA A 60 0.06 23.00 -18.94
C ALA A 60 -0.57 22.61 -20.29
N ASN A 61 -0.77 21.30 -20.51
CA ASN A 61 -1.45 20.78 -21.69
C ASN A 61 -2.68 20.00 -21.22
N GLY A 62 -3.90 20.49 -21.53
CA GLY A 62 -5.14 19.74 -21.25
C GLY A 62 -5.37 19.39 -19.77
N GLY A 63 -4.95 20.26 -18.85
CA GLY A 63 -5.14 20.08 -17.40
C GLY A 63 -4.00 19.34 -16.68
N THR A 64 -3.14 18.60 -17.39
CA THR A 64 -1.98 17.95 -16.78
C THR A 64 -0.68 18.68 -17.15
N PRO A 65 0.14 19.10 -16.16
CA PRO A 65 1.44 19.72 -16.45
C PRO A 65 2.38 18.69 -17.09
N SER A 66 2.80 18.96 -18.32
CA SER A 66 3.79 18.17 -19.06
C SER A 66 5.19 18.74 -18.82
N PRO A 67 6.18 17.92 -18.42
CA PRO A 67 7.55 18.40 -18.20
C PRO A 67 8.21 18.82 -19.52
N ILE A 68 8.99 19.89 -19.46
CA ILE A 68 9.85 20.38 -20.55
C ILE A 68 11.27 19.95 -20.25
N TYR A 69 11.85 19.15 -21.13
CA TYR A 69 13.21 18.65 -21.02
C TYR A 69 14.17 19.54 -21.79
N VAL A 70 15.32 19.82 -21.18
CA VAL A 70 16.40 20.63 -21.76
C VAL A 70 17.73 19.90 -21.57
N ARG A 71 18.63 20.05 -22.55
CA ARG A 71 19.98 19.52 -22.49
C ARG A 71 20.87 20.43 -21.66
N GLY A 72 21.67 19.85 -20.79
CA GLY A 72 22.67 20.53 -19.99
C GLY A 72 22.58 20.15 -18.50
N PRO A 73 23.64 20.48 -17.73
CA PRO A 73 23.63 20.30 -16.29
C PRO A 73 22.58 21.22 -15.68
N GLY A 74 21.68 20.66 -14.87
CA GLY A 74 20.65 21.44 -14.20
C GLY A 74 19.91 20.62 -13.16
N GLN A 75 19.26 21.32 -12.24
CA GLN A 75 18.40 20.71 -11.24
C GLN A 75 16.98 20.60 -11.80
N ASP A 76 16.32 19.46 -11.58
CA ASP A 76 14.94 19.30 -12.00
C ASP A 76 14.04 20.32 -11.31
N ALA A 77 13.26 21.05 -12.12
CA ALA A 77 12.18 21.88 -11.62
C ALA A 77 11.16 20.98 -10.90
N LEU A 78 10.83 21.34 -9.66
CA LEU A 78 9.73 20.73 -8.94
C LEU A 78 8.41 21.25 -9.55
N PRO A 79 7.39 20.39 -9.73
CA PRO A 79 6.09 20.86 -10.18
C PRO A 79 5.55 21.81 -9.11
N LYS A 80 5.10 23.01 -9.52
CA LYS A 80 4.64 24.10 -8.63
C LYS A 80 3.56 23.67 -7.61
N ASN A 81 2.89 22.54 -7.83
CA ASN A 81 1.82 22.01 -6.98
C ASN A 81 2.26 20.88 -6.02
N GLN A 82 3.53 20.49 -6.02
CA GLN A 82 4.09 19.69 -4.93
C GLN A 82 4.58 20.64 -3.84
N SER A 83 3.66 21.37 -3.22
CA SER A 83 3.87 21.82 -1.85
C SER A 83 4.23 20.56 -1.06
N ALA A 84 5.41 20.57 -0.45
CA ALA A 84 5.90 19.46 0.35
C ALA A 84 4.79 19.08 1.33
N LYS A 85 4.14 17.92 1.11
CA LYS A 85 3.29 17.36 2.15
C LYS A 85 4.20 17.26 3.38
N PRO A 86 3.87 17.90 4.51
CA PRO A 86 4.70 17.82 5.70
C PRO A 86 4.94 16.33 5.96
N ALA A 87 6.21 15.96 6.15
CA ALA A 87 6.59 14.58 6.40
C ALA A 87 5.73 14.07 7.55
N THR A 88 4.74 13.23 7.24
CA THR A 88 3.98 12.57 8.29
C THR A 88 4.99 11.76 9.07
N PRO A 89 5.06 11.89 10.41
CA PRO A 89 6.01 11.14 11.20
C PRO A 89 5.82 9.66 10.87
N ILE A 90 6.87 9.05 10.32
CA ILE A 90 6.86 7.65 9.90
C ILE A 90 6.68 6.85 11.19
N LYS A 91 5.45 6.41 11.46
CA LYS A 91 5.20 5.54 12.60
C LYS A 91 6.05 4.28 12.42
N PRO A 92 6.89 3.90 13.39
CA PRO A 92 7.70 2.71 13.27
C PRO A 92 6.81 1.51 13.02
N ARG A 93 7.21 0.66 12.06
CA ARG A 93 6.46 -0.53 11.71
C ARG A 93 6.44 -1.47 12.93
N PRO A 94 5.27 -1.93 13.39
CA PRO A 94 5.19 -2.79 14.56
C PRO A 94 5.92 -4.11 14.29
N SER A 95 6.75 -4.50 15.25
CA SER A 95 7.52 -5.73 15.26
C SER A 95 6.60 -6.96 15.29
N LYS A 96 7.14 -8.13 14.92
CA LYS A 96 6.40 -9.41 14.97
C LYS A 96 5.89 -9.72 16.38
N ARG A 97 6.62 -9.29 17.42
CA ARG A 97 6.26 -9.46 18.84
C ARG A 97 5.03 -8.63 19.21
N GLU A 98 4.99 -7.36 18.81
CA GLU A 98 3.86 -6.46 19.07
C GLU A 98 2.59 -6.92 18.36
N LYS A 99 2.70 -7.41 17.12
CA LYS A 99 1.56 -8.00 16.40
C LYS A 99 0.98 -9.23 17.12
N ARG A 100 1.84 -10.06 17.70
CA ARG A 100 1.42 -11.24 18.46
C ARG A 100 0.73 -10.84 19.77
N ALA A 101 1.27 -9.83 20.47
CA ALA A 101 0.66 -9.29 21.68
C ALA A 101 -0.71 -8.67 21.40
N ALA A 102 -0.84 -7.88 20.33
CA ALA A 102 -2.11 -7.28 19.92
C ALA A 102 -3.17 -8.33 19.55
N ARG A 103 -2.77 -9.41 18.88
CA ARG A 103 -3.66 -10.54 18.57
C ARG A 103 -4.16 -11.24 19.84
N LEU A 104 -3.26 -11.54 20.78
CA LEU A 104 -3.64 -12.16 22.05
C LEU A 104 -4.54 -11.25 22.89
N ALA A 105 -4.26 -9.95 22.91
CA ALA A 105 -5.11 -8.97 23.59
C ALA A 105 -6.52 -8.92 23.00
N MET A 106 -6.65 -8.97 21.67
CA MET A 106 -7.96 -9.02 21.01
C MET A 106 -8.71 -10.32 21.29
N GLU A 107 -8.00 -11.45 21.31
CA GLU A 107 -8.59 -12.75 21.64
C GLU A 107 -9.11 -12.79 23.09
N GLN A 108 -8.37 -12.21 24.04
CA GLN A 108 -8.83 -12.08 25.42
C GLN A 108 -10.06 -11.17 25.57
N ILE A 109 -10.12 -10.07 24.80
CA ILE A 109 -11.28 -9.18 24.78
C ILE A 109 -12.50 -9.90 24.20
N ASN A 110 -12.33 -10.62 23.10
CA ASN A 110 -13.41 -11.42 22.51
C ASN A 110 -13.90 -12.52 23.45
N ALA A 111 -13.00 -13.20 24.16
CA ALA A 111 -13.35 -14.20 25.16
C ALA A 111 -14.13 -13.60 26.34
N ARG A 112 -13.77 -12.38 26.78
CA ARG A 112 -14.53 -11.65 27.82
C ARG A 112 -15.93 -11.24 27.34
N ILE A 113 -16.06 -10.81 26.09
CA ILE A 113 -17.36 -10.47 25.49
C ILE A 113 -18.22 -11.74 25.37
N ALA A 114 -17.65 -12.85 24.89
CA ALA A 114 -18.34 -14.14 24.78
C ALA A 114 -18.77 -14.69 26.14
N ALA A 115 -17.93 -14.58 27.18
CA ALA A 115 -18.28 -15.00 28.54
C ALA A 115 -19.38 -14.12 29.18
N ARG A 116 -19.46 -12.83 28.79
CA ARG A 116 -20.58 -11.96 29.19
C ARG A 116 -21.86 -12.26 28.42
N ALA A 117 -21.75 -12.72 27.17
CA ALA A 117 -22.89 -13.08 26.32
C ALA A 117 -23.41 -14.51 26.58
N ALA A 118 -22.64 -15.37 27.25
CA ALA A 118 -23.09 -16.70 27.62
C ALA A 118 -24.31 -16.62 28.54
N PRO A 119 -25.44 -17.28 28.22
CA PRO A 119 -26.58 -17.35 29.11
C PRO A 119 -26.10 -18.03 30.40
N ARG A 120 -26.32 -17.37 31.55
CA ARG A 120 -26.14 -17.98 32.86
C ARG A 120 -26.95 -19.28 32.85
N THR A 121 -26.29 -20.43 32.89
CA THR A 121 -26.98 -21.68 33.11
C THR A 121 -27.75 -21.53 34.42
N PRO A 122 -29.05 -21.86 34.47
CA PRO A 122 -29.73 -21.96 35.74
C PRO A 122 -28.96 -22.99 36.56
N ARG A 123 -28.58 -22.62 37.79
CA ARG A 123 -28.07 -23.56 38.79
C ARG A 123 -29.11 -24.65 38.93
N THR A 124 -28.86 -25.83 38.35
CA THR A 124 -29.61 -27.04 38.65
C THR A 124 -29.24 -27.48 40.06
N THR A 125 -29.89 -26.87 41.04
CA THR A 125 -30.02 -27.43 42.39
C THR A 125 -31.48 -27.28 42.78
N ASP A 126 -32.36 -27.97 42.05
CA ASP A 126 -33.64 -28.40 42.60
C ASP A 126 -33.50 -29.90 42.86
N VAL A 127 -33.09 -30.21 44.09
CA VAL A 127 -33.12 -31.56 44.62
C VAL A 127 -34.60 -31.94 44.68
N ALA A 128 -35.01 -32.78 43.74
CA ALA A 128 -36.25 -33.51 43.82
C ALA A 128 -36.30 -34.28 45.16
N LEU A 129 -37.12 -33.79 46.09
CA LEU A 129 -37.57 -34.56 47.24
C LEU A 129 -39.11 -34.53 47.30
N SER A 130 -39.74 -35.00 46.22
CA SER A 130 -41.10 -35.51 46.28
C SER A 130 -41.07 -36.83 47.06
N ARG A 131 -41.18 -36.75 48.39
CA ARG A 131 -41.48 -37.91 49.24
C ARG A 131 -42.97 -37.92 49.55
N SER A 132 -43.68 -38.58 48.63
CA SER A 132 -44.63 -39.66 48.92
C SER A 132 -45.40 -39.53 50.23
N ARG A 133 -46.66 -39.08 50.12
CA ARG A 133 -47.72 -39.38 51.08
C ARG A 133 -47.84 -40.90 51.23
N LEU A 134 -47.29 -41.47 52.30
CA LEU A 134 -47.67 -42.79 52.78
C LEU A 134 -48.93 -42.63 53.62
N VAL A 135 -50.06 -42.96 53.01
CA VAL A 135 -51.29 -43.29 53.73
C VAL A 135 -51.03 -44.63 54.42
N PHE A 136 -50.85 -44.60 55.74
CA PHE A 136 -50.91 -45.80 56.58
C PHE A 136 -52.35 -46.00 57.04
N PRO A 137 -52.96 -47.18 56.84
CA PRO A 137 -54.23 -47.50 57.46
C PRO A 137 -54.05 -48.20 58.82
N LEU A 138 -55.09 -48.07 59.64
CA LEU A 138 -55.54 -48.95 60.73
C LEU A 138 -54.75 -48.99 62.06
N SER A 139 -55.47 -48.54 63.11
CA SER A 139 -55.89 -49.33 64.29
C SER A 139 -55.50 -48.76 65.67
N GLY A 140 -56.51 -48.63 66.54
CA GLY A 140 -56.41 -49.04 67.95
C GLY A 140 -56.21 -47.98 69.05
N ALA A 141 -57.33 -47.59 69.69
CA ALA A 141 -57.61 -47.66 71.13
C ALA A 141 -56.93 -46.74 72.18
N TRP A 142 -57.78 -46.42 73.19
CA TRP A 142 -57.57 -45.79 74.52
C TRP A 142 -57.80 -44.26 74.55
N SER A 143 -58.68 -43.69 75.40
CA SER A 143 -59.36 -44.14 76.62
C SER A 143 -60.77 -43.56 76.72
#